data_AF-A0A6F8SYK9-F1
#
_entry.id   AF-A0A6F8SYK9-F1
#
_cell.length_a   1.000
_cell.length_b   1.000
_cell.length_c   1.000
_cell.angle_alpha   90.00
_cell.angle_beta   90.00
_cell.angle_gamma   90.00
#
_symmetry.space_group_name_H-M   'P 1'
#
loop_
_entity.id
_entity.type
_entity.pdbx_description
1 polymer ?
#
loop_
_entity_poly.entity_id
_entity_poly.type
_entity_poly.pdbx_seq_one_letter_code
_entity_poly.pdbx_strand_id
1 'polypeptide(L)'
;MDLFFSTNKFKLNGLSYSGFPILISREGKVVEEALDFCIAHLIKRGRVQSKKSWVTYGKALYQFFGWCEVNDIDWCDVGNDREATILAEFRDWNLSPEVEAFPQQR
;
A
#
# COMPACT_ATOMS: atom_id res chain seq x y z
N MET A 1 -8.31 4.99 3.75
CA MET A 1 -7.47 4.56 2.62
C MET A 1 -8.35 3.78 1.70
N ASP A 2 -8.19 3.97 0.40
CA ASP A 2 -8.85 3.19 -0.63
C ASP A 2 -7.81 2.65 -1.61
N LEU A 3 -7.90 1.37 -1.96
CA LEU A 3 -7.09 0.76 -3.01
C LEU A 3 -7.93 0.63 -4.28
N PHE A 4 -7.43 1.23 -5.35
CA PHE A 4 -7.98 1.10 -6.70
C PHE A 4 -7.02 0.34 -7.61
N PHE A 5 -7.59 -0.33 -8.60
CA PHE A 5 -6.84 -0.93 -9.68
C PHE A 5 -7.02 -0.10 -10.94
N SER A 6 -5.90 0.29 -11.54
CA SER A 6 -5.88 1.14 -12.71
C SER A 6 -6.58 0.50 -13.92
N THR A 7 -6.99 1.36 -14.86
CA THR A 7 -7.43 0.93 -16.19
C THR A 7 -6.32 1.11 -17.22
N ASN A 8 -6.60 0.87 -18.50
CA ASN A 8 -5.69 1.18 -19.60
C ASN A 8 -5.33 2.68 -19.74
N LYS A 9 -6.01 3.57 -19.00
CA LYS A 9 -5.69 5.01 -18.94
C LYS A 9 -4.43 5.32 -18.13
N PHE A 10 -4.04 4.45 -17.20
CA PHE A 10 -2.78 4.61 -16.48
C PHE A 10 -1.62 4.19 -17.39
N LYS A 11 -0.79 5.16 -17.78
CA LYS A 11 0.29 4.97 -18.73
C LYS A 11 1.60 5.45 -18.17
N LEU A 12 2.65 4.65 -18.35
CA LEU A 12 4.03 5.04 -18.06
C LEU A 12 4.84 4.88 -19.34
N ASN A 13 5.56 5.93 -19.74
CA ASN A 13 6.33 5.94 -21.00
C ASN A 13 5.51 5.45 -22.22
N GLY A 14 4.22 5.81 -22.28
CA GLY A 14 3.31 5.42 -23.35
C GLY A 14 2.70 4.02 -23.24
N LEU A 15 3.18 3.16 -22.34
CA LEU A 15 2.66 1.81 -22.12
C LEU A 15 1.55 1.81 -21.06
N SER A 16 0.45 1.13 -21.35
CA SER A 16 -0.69 0.99 -20.42
C SER A 16 -0.46 -0.13 -19.41
N TYR A 17 -0.66 0.18 -18.12
CA TYR A 17 -0.57 -0.78 -17.02
C TYR A 17 -1.94 -0.91 -16.36
N SER A 18 -2.81 -1.76 -16.91
CA SER A 18 -4.15 -2.02 -16.35
C SER A 18 -4.09 -3.06 -15.22
N GLY A 19 -4.78 -2.80 -14.12
CA GLY A 19 -4.74 -3.60 -12.90
C GLY A 19 -3.60 -3.22 -11.94
N PHE A 20 -2.95 -2.08 -12.16
CA PHE A 20 -1.88 -1.58 -11.31
C PHE A 20 -2.46 -0.96 -10.02
N PRO A 21 -1.88 -1.24 -8.85
CA PRO A 21 -2.40 -0.74 -7.58
C PRO A 21 -2.14 0.76 -7.44
N ILE A 22 -3.17 1.49 -7.04
CA ILE A 22 -3.12 2.91 -6.72
C ILE A 22 -3.83 3.10 -5.38
N LEU A 23 -3.09 3.58 -4.37
CA LEU A 23 -3.65 3.92 -3.06
C LEU A 23 -4.08 5.38 -3.04
N ILE A 24 -5.25 5.63 -2.45
CA ILE A 24 -5.83 6.95 -2.23
C ILE A 24 -6.03 7.14 -0.72
N SER A 25 -5.51 8.24 -0.17
CA SER A 25 -5.69 8.63 1.23
C SER A 25 -7.13 9.11 1.50
N ARG A 26 -7.49 9.23 2.77
CA ARG A 26 -8.80 9.75 3.21
C ARG A 26 -9.09 11.16 2.71
N GLU A 27 -8.05 11.95 2.41
CA GLU A 27 -8.15 13.28 1.79
C GLU A 27 -8.40 13.22 0.27
N GLY A 28 -8.50 12.02 -0.31
CA GLY A 28 -8.69 11.81 -1.74
C GLY A 28 -7.42 12.03 -2.57
N LYS A 29 -6.25 12.00 -1.95
CA LYS A 29 -4.96 12.17 -2.63
C LYS A 29 -4.30 10.83 -2.92
N VAL A 30 -3.56 10.75 -4.02
CA VAL A 30 -2.71 9.58 -4.29
C VAL A 30 -1.62 9.52 -3.24
N VAL A 31 -1.38 8.32 -2.68
CA VAL A 31 -0.20 8.06 -1.85
C VAL A 31 0.99 7.87 -2.78
N GLU A 32 1.72 8.96 -3.02
CA GLU A 32 2.78 9.03 -4.04
C GLU A 32 3.90 8.04 -3.76
N GLU A 33 4.31 7.88 -2.51
CA GLU A 33 5.38 6.98 -2.09
C GLU A 33 5.03 5.51 -2.37
N ALA A 34 3.76 5.13 -2.13
CA ALA A 34 3.27 3.79 -2.42
C ALA A 34 3.22 3.51 -3.93
N LEU A 35 2.80 4.52 -4.72
CA LEU A 35 2.77 4.43 -6.18
C LEU A 35 4.19 4.31 -6.76
N ASP A 36 5.11 5.17 -6.32
CA ASP A 36 6.50 5.18 -6.76
C ASP A 36 7.23 3.89 -6.39
N PHE A 37 6.99 3.38 -5.18
CA PHE A 37 7.50 2.07 -4.76
C PHE A 37 7.02 0.97 -5.71
N CYS A 38 5.71 0.93 -6.01
CA CYS A 38 5.16 -0.04 -6.94
C CYS A 38 5.79 0.07 -8.33
N ILE A 39 5.94 1.29 -8.87
CA ILE A 39 6.57 1.50 -10.19
C ILE A 39 8.02 1.02 -10.19
N ALA A 40 8.80 1.38 -9.16
CA ALA A 40 10.20 1.00 -9.06
C ALA A 40 10.39 -0.52 -8.90
N HIS A 41 9.61 -1.17 -8.03
CA HIS A 41 9.77 -2.59 -7.72
C HIS A 41 9.08 -3.52 -8.73
N LEU A 42 7.87 -3.19 -9.16
CA LEU A 42 7.05 -4.11 -9.97
C LEU A 42 7.29 -3.93 -11.47
N ILE A 43 7.67 -2.73 -11.91
CA ILE A 43 7.89 -2.43 -13.34
C ILE A 43 9.38 -2.39 -13.66
N LYS A 44 10.15 -1.49 -13.01
CA LYS A 44 11.55 -1.24 -13.40
C LYS A 44 12.49 -2.39 -13.06
N ARG A 45 12.30 -3.05 -11.91
CA ARG A 45 13.17 -4.16 -11.49
C ARG A 45 12.82 -5.52 -12.12
N GLY A 46 11.76 -5.60 -12.93
CA GLY A 46 11.43 -6.76 -13.79
C GLY A 46 11.13 -8.10 -13.10
N ARG A 47 11.33 -8.22 -11.77
CA ARG A 47 11.18 -9.47 -11.02
C ARG A 47 9.73 -9.87 -10.77
N VAL A 48 8.77 -8.96 -11.01
CA VAL A 48 7.40 -9.06 -10.52
C VAL A 48 6.39 -8.47 -11.52
N GLN A 49 6.36 -8.98 -12.75
CA GLN A 49 5.39 -8.54 -13.78
C GLN A 49 4.03 -9.26 -13.71
N SER A 50 3.86 -10.21 -12.79
CA SER A 50 2.57 -10.90 -12.68
C SER A 50 1.53 -9.97 -12.06
N LYS A 51 0.34 -9.87 -12.69
CA LYS A 51 -0.81 -9.14 -12.14
C LYS A 51 -1.18 -9.63 -10.73
N LYS A 52 -0.98 -10.93 -10.46
CA LYS A 52 -1.19 -11.50 -9.12
C LYS A 52 -0.31 -10.82 -8.09
N SER A 53 0.96 -10.61 -8.43
CA SER A 53 1.88 -9.91 -7.54
C SER A 53 1.50 -8.44 -7.37
N TRP A 54 1.05 -7.75 -8.42
CA TRP A 54 0.55 -6.37 -8.28
C TRP A 54 -0.59 -6.27 -7.27
N VAL A 55 -1.54 -7.22 -7.32
CA VAL A 55 -2.63 -7.31 -6.33
C VAL A 55 -2.10 -7.58 -4.93
N THR A 56 -1.16 -8.52 -4.77
CA THR A 56 -0.56 -8.82 -3.46
C THR A 56 0.12 -7.61 -2.85
N TYR A 57 0.94 -6.89 -3.62
CA TYR A 57 1.63 -5.70 -3.15
C TYR A 57 0.65 -4.56 -2.85
N GLY A 58 -0.34 -4.34 -3.71
CA GLY A 58 -1.39 -3.36 -3.48
C GLY A 58 -2.15 -3.61 -2.17
N LYS A 59 -2.57 -4.86 -1.93
CA LYS A 59 -3.26 -5.25 -0.69
C LYS A 59 -2.37 -5.08 0.55
N ALA A 60 -1.09 -5.47 0.47
CA ALA A 60 -0.16 -5.31 1.59
C ALA A 60 0.07 -3.83 1.93
N LEU A 61 0.28 -2.98 0.93
CA LEU A 61 0.41 -1.53 1.12
C LEU A 61 -0.89 -0.94 1.69
N TYR A 62 -2.05 -1.34 1.15
CA TYR A 62 -3.34 -0.89 1.66
C TYR A 62 -3.54 -1.21 3.15
N GLN A 63 -3.16 -2.42 3.58
CA GLN A 63 -3.24 -2.80 4.99
C GLN A 63 -2.34 -1.93 5.86
N PHE A 64 -1.07 -1.75 5.47
CA PHE A 64 -0.11 -0.97 6.25
C PHE A 64 -0.50 0.51 6.34
N PHE A 65 -0.69 1.16 5.18
CA PHE A 65 -1.05 2.58 5.14
C PHE A 65 -2.45 2.84 5.70
N GLY A 66 -3.39 1.91 5.51
CA GLY A 66 -4.72 1.99 6.10
C GLY A 66 -4.69 1.88 7.62
N TRP A 67 -3.86 0.98 8.16
CA TRP A 67 -3.62 0.90 9.61
C TRP A 67 -2.99 2.18 10.14
N CYS A 68 -1.98 2.72 9.45
CA CYS A 68 -1.37 3.99 9.85
C CYS A 68 -2.41 5.13 9.87
N GLU A 69 -3.22 5.24 8.82
CA GLU A 69 -4.22 6.31 8.67
C GLU A 69 -5.34 6.23 9.72
N VAL A 70 -5.81 5.04 10.08
CA VAL A 70 -6.87 4.87 11.09
C VAL A 70 -6.36 5.16 12.51
N ASN A 71 -5.07 4.96 12.76
CA ASN A 71 -4.46 5.18 14.07
C ASN A 71 -3.73 6.54 14.18
N ASP A 72 -3.89 7.43 13.18
CA ASP A 72 -3.18 8.72 13.10
C ASP A 72 -1.65 8.59 13.26
N ILE A 73 -1.08 7.50 12.72
CA ILE A 73 0.36 7.22 12.75
C ILE A 73 1.02 7.81 11.51
N ASP A 74 1.99 8.70 11.72
CA ASP A 74 2.93 9.09 10.67
C ASP A 74 3.95 7.96 10.46
N TRP A 75 3.87 7.30 9.31
CA TRP A 75 4.78 6.21 8.94
C TRP A 75 6.20 6.70 8.61
N CYS A 76 6.39 8.00 8.35
CA CYS A 76 7.70 8.62 8.15
C CYS A 76 8.44 8.85 9.47
N ASP A 77 7.74 8.76 10.60
CA ASP A 77 8.32 8.93 11.92
C ASP A 77 9.10 7.67 12.34
N VAL A 78 10.33 7.59 11.83
CA VAL A 78 11.29 6.53 12.12
C VAL A 78 12.17 6.83 13.35
N GLY A 79 11.68 7.68 14.25
CA GLY A 79 12.32 8.00 15.51
C GLY A 79 12.52 6.79 16.45
N ASN A 80 13.35 6.99 17.48
CA ASN A 80 13.61 5.99 18.53
C ASN A 80 12.87 6.33 19.85
N ASP A 81 11.88 7.20 19.78
CA ASP A 81 11.03 7.62 20.90
C ASP A 81 9.88 6.64 21.19
N ARG A 82 9.62 5.70 20.26
CA ARG A 82 8.69 4.59 20.44
C ARG A 82 9.33 3.39 21.13
N GLU A 83 8.54 2.66 21.92
CA GLU A 83 8.96 1.39 22.54
C GLU A 83 9.24 0.29 21.50
N ALA A 84 8.56 0.36 20.35
CA ALA A 84 8.75 -0.55 19.22
C ALA A 84 8.72 0.21 17.89
N THR A 85 9.32 -0.36 16.84
CA THR A 85 9.20 0.24 15.49
C THR A 85 7.76 0.16 15.01
N ILE A 86 7.32 1.11 14.18
CA ILE A 86 5.98 1.10 13.53
C ILE A 86 5.68 -0.25 12.86
N LEU A 87 6.67 -0.87 12.21
CA LEU A 87 6.51 -2.17 11.56
C LEU A 87 6.26 -3.32 12.55
N ALA A 88 6.81 -3.24 13.75
CA ALA A 88 6.58 -4.22 14.80
C ALA A 88 5.16 -4.07 15.36
N GLU A 89 4.73 -2.83 15.63
CA GLU A 89 3.35 -2.53 16.05
C GLU A 89 2.33 -2.99 15.00
N PHE A 90 2.57 -2.65 13.72
CA PHE A 90 1.73 -3.11 12.61
C PHE A 90 1.69 -4.63 12.51
N ARG A 91 2.83 -5.32 12.64
CA ARG A 91 2.89 -6.79 12.62
C ARG A 91 2.06 -7.39 13.73
N ASP A 92 2.22 -6.89 14.95
CA ASP A 92 1.55 -7.43 16.13
C ASP A 92 0.04 -7.18 16.04
N TRP A 93 -0.36 -6.00 15.56
CA TRP A 93 -1.74 -5.71 15.20
C TRP A 93 -2.25 -6.66 14.12
N ASN A 94 -1.52 -6.85 13.01
CA ASN A 94 -1.95 -7.67 11.88
C ASN A 94 -2.02 -9.19 12.20
N LEU A 95 -1.44 -9.62 13.32
CA LEU A 95 -1.56 -10.98 13.87
C LEU A 95 -2.64 -11.08 14.96
N SER A 96 -3.19 -9.95 15.40
CA SER A 96 -4.21 -9.91 16.45
C SER A 96 -5.59 -10.31 15.89
N PRO A 97 -6.49 -10.83 16.75
CA PRO A 97 -7.87 -11.14 16.35
C PRO A 97 -8.71 -9.91 15.97
N GLU A 98 -8.22 -8.69 16.27
CA GLU A 98 -8.93 -7.44 16.00
C GLU A 98 -8.91 -7.05 14.50
N VAL A 99 -8.04 -7.68 13.71
CA VAL A 99 -7.92 -7.49 12.26
C VAL A 99 -9.22 -7.84 11.52
N GLU A 100 -10.08 -8.69 12.10
CA GLU A 100 -11.38 -9.04 11.52
C GLU A 100 -12.32 -7.82 11.37
N ALA A 101 -12.07 -6.73 12.10
CA ALA A 101 -12.85 -5.49 12.01
C ALA A 101 -12.41 -4.53 10.89
N PHE A 102 -11.22 -4.73 10.30
CA PHE A 102 -10.77 -3.90 9.17
C PHE A 102 -11.48 -4.31 7.89
N PRO A 103 -11.95 -3.34 7.06
CA PRO A 103 -12.60 -3.65 5.80
C PRO A 103 -11.64 -4.39 4.86
N GLN A 104 -11.82 -5.70 4.79
CA GLN A 104 -11.13 -6.58 3.85
C GLN A 104 -11.68 -6.27 2.45
N GLN A 105 -10.86 -5.68 1.59
CA GLN A 105 -11.23 -5.56 0.18
C GLN A 105 -11.32 -6.96 -0.45
N ARG A 106 -12.56 -7.39 -0.74
CA ARG A 106 -12.87 -8.63 -1.45
C ARG A 106 -12.26 -8.60 -2.85
#